data_AF-A0A662EFG1-F1
#
_entry.id   AF-A0A662EFG1-F1
#
_cell.length_a   1.000
_cell.length_b   1.000
_cell.length_c   1.000
_cell.angle_alpha   90.00
_cell.angle_beta   90.00
_cell.angle_gamma   90.00
#
_symmetry.space_group_name_H-M   'P 1'
#
loop_
_entity.id
_entity.type
_entity.pdbx_description
1 polymer ?
#
loop_
_entity_poly.entity_id
_entity_poly.type
_entity_poly.pdbx_seq_one_letter_code
_entity_poly.pdbx_strand_id
1 'polypeptide(L)'
;MKRALAIFAALSLFGFAGMAQMFTGTWEGCIDILPDVGFGSTTLTITYDMAGWAITSITGFTSSGYTQQDFEVEGALGALSISGKMGFDPQAIEYEYSDLSAAMDFAGISFDLGIFHGIYPYGESYFNKYYYPYTFAGVYNDLCDDTVQTDDVLMFYTLEVSADPVSATIHLGDCCTGIQLYDLSVSLSGLSLCCGVTYDFSFAFSKHDGFEYAMFSLNDVFPICCGISFDIAVKFTTEGKTISLTPKFAGFGEACFELYADIESEGGNNADLYLNAIRIDGWKIYCELADCNWLEIVSFLSPDKATDYGIYDFVDDEFEYIKLGFCGPTCCGGQYNVSLAVYFTDDTALFGISRIGAEVTWPLAENFNITLTFDSDDNLSLCWEFSF
;
A
#
# COMPACT_ATOMS: atom_id res chain seq x y z
N MET A 1 28.60 49.72 17.55
CA MET A 1 28.06 48.83 16.49
C MET A 1 28.70 47.45 16.43
N LYS A 2 30.03 47.28 16.47
CA LYS A 2 30.68 45.95 16.41
C LYS A 2 30.33 44.98 17.56
N ARG A 3 30.05 45.49 18.77
CA ARG A 3 29.68 44.65 19.93
C ARG A 3 28.22 44.17 19.91
N ALA A 4 27.30 44.96 19.34
CA ALA A 4 25.89 44.56 19.20
C ALA A 4 25.73 43.48 18.12
N LEU A 5 26.50 43.57 17.03
CA LEU A 5 26.51 42.56 15.96
C LEU A 5 27.04 41.21 16.46
N ALA A 6 28.08 41.20 17.29
CA ALA A 6 28.63 39.99 17.87
C ALA A 6 27.67 39.32 18.88
N ILE A 7 26.92 40.11 19.65
CA ILE A 7 25.89 39.59 20.57
C ILE A 7 24.70 39.04 19.78
N PHE A 8 24.28 39.71 18.70
CA PHE A 8 23.20 39.21 17.85
C PHE A 8 23.61 37.92 17.12
N ALA A 9 24.84 37.82 16.61
CA ALA A 9 25.38 36.61 15.99
C ALA A 9 25.52 35.44 16.97
N ALA A 10 25.95 35.71 18.20
CA ALA A 10 26.02 34.70 19.26
C ALA A 10 24.62 34.26 19.70
N LEU A 11 23.67 35.18 19.89
CA LEU A 11 22.29 34.85 20.24
C LEU A 11 21.56 34.11 19.12
N SER A 12 21.86 34.39 17.84
CA SER A 12 21.35 33.57 16.73
C SER A 12 21.97 32.18 16.73
N LEU A 13 23.28 32.03 16.96
CA LEU A 13 23.93 30.71 17.04
C LEU A 13 23.42 29.86 18.22
N PHE A 14 23.18 30.46 19.40
CA PHE A 14 22.60 29.75 20.55
C PHE A 14 21.09 29.54 20.43
N GLY A 15 20.37 30.43 19.73
CA GLY A 15 18.96 30.23 19.40
C GLY A 15 18.73 29.09 18.41
N PHE A 16 19.59 28.95 17.40
CA PHE A 16 19.57 27.81 16.47
C PHE A 16 20.03 26.51 17.12
N ALA A 17 21.06 26.51 17.98
CA ALA A 17 21.50 25.30 18.67
C ALA A 17 20.48 24.76 19.70
N GLY A 18 19.64 25.64 20.28
CA GLY A 18 18.54 25.23 21.16
C GLY A 18 17.28 24.75 20.41
N MET A 19 17.11 25.14 19.15
CA MET A 19 16.02 24.69 18.28
C MET A 19 16.39 23.47 17.42
N ALA A 20 17.68 23.25 17.14
CA ALA A 20 18.17 22.10 16.37
C ALA A 20 17.95 20.73 17.04
N GLN A 21 17.52 20.69 18.31
CA GLN A 21 17.16 19.44 18.99
C GLN A 21 15.66 19.08 18.87
N MET A 22 14.85 19.90 18.20
CA MET A 22 13.40 19.71 18.09
C MET A 22 12.93 19.42 16.66
N PHE A 23 13.83 19.47 15.68
CA PHE A 23 13.52 19.15 14.30
C PHE A 23 14.25 17.87 13.91
N THR A 24 13.51 16.90 13.41
CA THR A 24 14.03 15.76 12.66
C THR A 24 13.57 15.88 11.22
N GLY A 25 14.16 15.12 10.31
CA GLY A 25 13.66 15.11 8.94
C GLY A 25 14.35 14.11 8.04
N THR A 26 13.79 13.97 6.85
CA THR A 26 14.40 13.25 5.74
C THR A 26 14.49 14.14 4.52
N TRP A 27 15.56 13.93 3.74
CA TRP A 27 15.72 14.53 2.43
C TRP A 27 16.03 13.43 1.43
N GLU A 28 15.09 13.21 0.54
CA GLU A 28 15.15 12.20 -0.52
C GLU A 28 15.30 12.87 -1.87
N GLY A 29 16.02 12.22 -2.78
CA GLY A 29 16.10 12.69 -4.16
C GLY A 29 16.59 11.64 -5.13
N CYS A 30 16.19 11.79 -6.38
CA CYS A 30 16.53 10.90 -7.48
C CYS A 30 16.94 11.70 -8.73
N ILE A 31 18.00 11.23 -9.37
CA ILE A 31 18.49 11.75 -10.65
C ILE A 31 18.56 10.57 -11.62
N ASP A 32 17.98 10.77 -12.80
CA ASP A 32 18.13 9.86 -13.93
C ASP A 32 19.46 10.17 -14.61
N ILE A 33 20.27 9.14 -14.84
CA ILE A 33 21.61 9.28 -15.45
C ILE A 33 21.58 8.83 -16.90
N LEU A 34 20.81 7.77 -17.20
CA LEU A 34 20.61 7.24 -18.55
C LEU A 34 19.12 7.16 -18.88
N PRO A 35 18.74 7.37 -20.15
CA PRO A 35 19.61 7.69 -21.30
C PRO A 35 20.13 9.14 -21.32
N ASP A 36 19.49 10.04 -20.58
CA ASP A 36 19.87 11.44 -20.45
C ASP A 36 19.90 11.84 -18.96
N VAL A 37 20.75 12.82 -18.62
CA VAL A 37 20.81 13.33 -17.24
C VAL A 37 19.58 14.20 -16.97
N GLY A 38 18.71 13.72 -16.09
CA GLY A 38 17.46 14.35 -15.71
C GLY A 38 17.32 14.48 -14.20
N PHE A 39 16.73 15.58 -13.73
CA PHE A 39 16.26 15.64 -12.35
C PHE A 39 14.92 14.90 -12.27
N GLY A 40 14.85 13.83 -11.48
CA GLY A 40 13.62 13.08 -11.27
C GLY A 40 12.73 13.79 -10.26
N SER A 41 13.12 13.70 -8.99
CA SER A 41 12.39 14.28 -7.86
C SER A 41 13.28 14.59 -6.66
N THR A 42 12.77 15.43 -5.76
CA THR A 42 13.30 15.57 -4.41
C THR A 42 12.19 15.89 -3.43
N THR A 43 12.24 15.28 -2.25
CA THR A 43 11.26 15.49 -1.19
C THR A 43 12.00 15.83 0.09
N LEU A 44 11.58 16.92 0.72
CA LEU A 44 12.07 17.34 2.03
C LEU A 44 10.95 17.18 3.05
N THR A 45 11.17 16.32 4.04
CA THR A 45 10.28 16.08 5.16
C THR A 45 10.92 16.65 6.41
N ILE A 46 10.21 17.53 7.12
CA ILE A 46 10.67 18.12 8.38
C ILE A 46 9.60 17.88 9.43
N THR A 47 9.96 17.24 10.52
CA THR A 47 9.08 16.99 11.67
C THR A 47 9.53 17.82 12.86
N TYR A 48 8.57 18.46 13.51
CA TYR A 48 8.76 19.23 14.73
C TYR A 48 7.93 18.64 15.87
N ASP A 49 8.61 18.17 16.91
CA ASP A 49 7.97 17.59 18.09
C ASP A 49 7.73 18.65 19.17
N MET A 50 6.48 18.83 19.57
CA MET A 50 6.10 19.75 20.63
C MET A 50 4.94 19.21 21.46
N ALA A 51 5.20 19.03 22.77
CA ALA A 51 4.19 18.64 23.75
C ALA A 51 3.43 17.35 23.42
N GLY A 52 4.11 16.35 22.84
CA GLY A 52 3.52 15.08 22.44
C GLY A 52 2.79 15.11 21.11
N TRP A 53 2.97 16.18 20.34
CA TRP A 53 2.50 16.32 18.97
C TRP A 53 3.70 16.41 18.02
N ALA A 54 3.71 15.58 17.00
CA ALA A 54 4.59 15.70 15.85
C ALA A 54 3.87 16.51 14.78
N ILE A 55 4.50 17.58 14.30
CA ILE A 55 4.00 18.38 13.18
C ILE A 55 4.99 18.24 12.04
N THR A 56 4.55 17.64 10.94
CA THR A 56 5.41 17.35 9.80
C THR A 56 5.05 18.22 8.60
N SER A 57 6.05 18.73 7.90
CA SER A 57 5.91 19.40 6.60
C SER A 57 6.59 18.54 5.55
N ILE A 58 5.90 18.25 4.45
CA ILE A 58 6.44 17.51 3.31
C ILE A 58 6.42 18.44 2.10
N THR A 59 7.59 18.70 1.54
CA THR A 59 7.76 19.60 0.40
C THR A 59 8.42 18.83 -0.74
N GLY A 60 7.70 18.65 -1.84
CA GLY A 60 8.15 17.89 -3.01
C GLY A 60 8.43 18.78 -4.23
N PHE A 61 9.50 18.47 -4.94
CA PHE A 61 9.82 19.05 -6.25
C PHE A 61 10.06 17.95 -7.28
N THR A 62 9.63 18.20 -8.51
CA THR A 62 9.98 17.38 -9.68
C THR A 62 10.64 18.28 -10.74
N SER A 63 10.93 17.72 -11.92
CA SER A 63 11.39 18.51 -13.07
C SER A 63 10.44 19.65 -13.46
N SER A 64 9.16 19.61 -13.08
CA SER A 64 8.19 20.68 -13.33
C SER A 64 8.21 21.80 -12.27
N GLY A 65 8.97 21.64 -11.18
CA GLY A 65 9.11 22.62 -10.12
C GLY A 65 8.55 22.14 -8.78
N TYR A 66 7.99 23.06 -7.99
CA TYR A 66 7.41 22.80 -6.68
C TYR A 66 6.03 22.17 -6.86
N THR A 67 5.86 20.89 -6.55
CA THR A 67 4.66 20.12 -6.93
C THR A 67 3.85 19.60 -5.76
N GLN A 68 4.37 19.62 -4.54
CA GLN A 68 3.68 19.07 -3.38
C GLN A 68 3.99 19.87 -2.13
N GLN A 69 2.95 20.23 -1.38
CA GLN A 69 3.09 20.71 -0.01
C GLN A 69 2.02 20.08 0.87
N ASP A 70 2.45 19.20 1.77
CA ASP A 70 1.59 18.63 2.78
C ASP A 70 2.01 19.10 4.18
N PHE A 71 1.03 19.17 5.07
CA PHE A 71 1.24 19.29 6.50
C PHE A 71 0.56 18.13 7.21
N GLU A 72 1.29 17.44 8.06
CA GLU A 72 0.78 16.35 8.87
C GLU A 72 0.90 16.70 10.35
N VAL A 73 -0.02 16.13 11.13
CA VAL A 73 -0.02 16.25 12.57
C VAL A 73 -0.32 14.88 13.16
N GLU A 74 0.46 14.46 14.14
CA GLU A 74 0.23 13.23 14.89
C GLU A 74 0.41 13.49 16.37
N GLY A 75 -0.46 12.93 17.20
CA GLY A 75 -0.37 13.10 18.65
C GLY A 75 -1.54 12.49 19.40
N ALA A 76 -1.68 12.85 20.67
CA ALA A 76 -2.77 12.36 21.50
C ALA A 76 -3.52 13.49 22.20
N LEU A 77 -4.85 13.37 22.25
CA LEU A 77 -5.74 14.21 23.03
C LEU A 77 -6.50 13.37 24.05
N GLY A 78 -5.93 13.21 25.23
CA GLY A 78 -6.50 12.35 26.27
C GLY A 78 -6.37 10.87 25.91
N ALA A 79 -7.49 10.20 25.68
CA ALA A 79 -7.52 8.79 25.26
C ALA A 79 -7.57 8.62 23.73
N LEU A 80 -7.67 9.71 22.98
CA LEU A 80 -7.73 9.70 21.52
C LEU A 80 -6.30 9.80 20.97
N SER A 81 -5.93 8.86 20.12
CA SER A 81 -4.85 9.05 19.16
C SER A 81 -5.39 9.87 18.00
N ILE A 82 -4.68 10.90 17.56
CA ILE A 82 -5.11 11.79 16.48
C ILE A 82 -3.99 11.84 15.45
N SER A 83 -4.35 11.62 14.18
CA SER A 83 -3.51 11.95 13.04
C SER A 83 -4.29 12.85 12.08
N GLY A 84 -3.60 13.68 11.33
CA GLY A 84 -4.23 14.48 10.29
C GLY A 84 -3.23 14.91 9.25
N LYS A 85 -3.73 15.15 8.04
CA LYS A 85 -2.96 15.58 6.89
C LYS A 85 -3.72 16.66 6.14
N MET A 86 -3.00 17.62 5.58
CA MET A 86 -3.56 18.69 4.77
C MET A 86 -2.66 18.91 3.57
N GLY A 87 -3.21 18.80 2.37
CA GLY A 87 -2.48 18.97 1.11
C GLY A 87 -2.83 20.27 0.39
N PHE A 88 -1.84 20.83 -0.30
CA PHE A 88 -1.96 22.01 -1.13
C PHE A 88 -1.30 21.76 -2.49
N ASP A 89 -1.92 22.31 -3.55
CA ASP A 89 -1.31 22.40 -4.87
C ASP A 89 -0.50 23.71 -4.92
N PRO A 90 0.84 23.66 -4.81
CA PRO A 90 1.66 24.86 -4.90
C PRO A 90 1.70 25.52 -6.29
N GLN A 91 1.38 24.79 -7.36
CA GLN A 91 1.33 25.35 -8.73
C GLN A 91 0.06 26.15 -8.95
N ALA A 92 -1.09 25.63 -8.48
CA ALA A 92 -2.37 26.34 -8.53
C ALA A 92 -2.53 27.37 -7.40
N ILE A 93 -1.78 27.22 -6.30
CA ILE A 93 -1.92 27.97 -5.04
C ILE A 93 -3.30 27.71 -4.42
N GLU A 94 -3.71 26.45 -4.42
CA GLU A 94 -5.04 26.01 -3.99
C GLU A 94 -4.96 24.95 -2.89
N TYR A 95 -6.01 24.91 -2.06
CA TYR A 95 -6.20 23.86 -1.07
C TYR A 95 -6.74 22.62 -1.77
N GLU A 96 -6.13 21.46 -1.51
CA GLU A 96 -6.57 20.20 -2.13
C GLU A 96 -7.51 19.44 -1.20
N TYR A 97 -7.01 19.12 0.00
CA TYR A 97 -7.71 18.26 0.95
C TYR A 97 -7.21 18.42 2.38
N SER A 98 -8.03 17.93 3.31
CA SER A 98 -7.71 17.66 4.71
C SER A 98 -8.25 16.30 5.05
N ASP A 99 -7.46 15.51 5.75
CA ASP A 99 -7.83 14.23 6.29
C ASP A 99 -7.52 14.23 7.79
N LEU A 100 -8.44 13.77 8.62
CA LEU A 100 -8.28 13.69 10.05
C LEU A 100 -8.75 12.31 10.52
N SER A 101 -7.89 11.59 11.21
CA SER A 101 -8.24 10.35 11.88
C SER A 101 -8.13 10.49 13.39
N ALA A 102 -9.06 9.86 14.11
CA ALA A 102 -9.04 9.75 15.56
C ALA A 102 -9.40 8.32 15.97
N ALA A 103 -8.58 7.72 16.83
CA ALA A 103 -8.74 6.35 17.31
C ALA A 103 -8.80 6.30 18.84
N MET A 104 -9.63 5.42 19.39
CA MET A 104 -9.65 5.11 20.83
C MET A 104 -10.02 3.66 21.12
N ASP A 105 -9.34 3.09 22.12
CA ASP A 105 -9.70 1.81 22.72
C ASP A 105 -10.38 2.02 24.07
N PHE A 106 -11.57 1.43 24.22
CA PHE A 106 -12.27 1.46 25.50
C PHE A 106 -12.97 0.13 25.79
N ALA A 107 -12.58 -0.49 26.91
CA ALA A 107 -13.19 -1.72 27.42
C ALA A 107 -13.19 -2.90 26.42
N GLY A 108 -12.14 -3.03 25.60
CA GLY A 108 -12.01 -4.08 24.59
C GLY A 108 -12.81 -3.83 23.31
N ILE A 109 -13.24 -2.58 23.09
CA ILE A 109 -13.86 -2.11 21.86
C ILE A 109 -12.96 -1.00 21.30
N SER A 110 -12.53 -1.14 20.05
CA SER A 110 -11.82 -0.10 19.30
C SER A 110 -12.81 0.73 18.51
N PHE A 111 -12.60 2.04 18.51
CA PHE A 111 -13.38 3.00 17.74
C PHE A 111 -12.44 3.86 16.92
N ASP A 112 -12.72 3.97 15.62
CA ASP A 112 -11.94 4.77 14.69
C ASP A 112 -12.88 5.72 13.94
N LEU A 113 -12.43 6.96 13.76
CA LEU A 113 -13.12 8.01 13.04
C LEU A 113 -12.17 8.63 12.04
N GLY A 114 -12.44 8.48 10.75
CA GLY A 114 -11.83 9.22 9.66
C GLY A 114 -12.74 10.34 9.17
N ILE A 115 -12.18 11.49 8.83
CA ILE A 115 -12.89 12.62 8.22
C ILE A 115 -12.02 13.18 7.10
N PHE A 116 -12.44 12.96 5.87
CA PHE A 116 -11.89 13.62 4.70
C PHE A 116 -12.74 14.82 4.30
N HIS A 117 -12.07 15.89 3.90
CA HIS A 117 -12.62 17.02 3.17
C HIS A 117 -11.71 17.28 1.96
N GLY A 118 -12.27 17.40 0.77
CA GLY A 118 -11.48 17.72 -0.42
C GLY A 118 -12.26 18.49 -1.46
N ILE A 119 -11.53 19.12 -2.38
CA ILE A 119 -12.07 19.91 -3.48
C ILE A 119 -11.65 19.26 -4.81
N TYR A 120 -12.59 19.05 -5.72
CA TYR A 120 -12.30 18.53 -7.05
C TYR A 120 -11.73 19.62 -7.97
N PRO A 121 -10.72 19.32 -8.81
CA PRO A 121 -10.06 18.01 -9.00
C PRO A 121 -8.87 17.77 -8.07
N TYR A 122 -8.46 18.74 -7.27
CA TYR A 122 -7.19 18.72 -6.58
C TYR A 122 -7.08 17.61 -5.51
N GLY A 123 -8.11 17.45 -4.69
CA GLY A 123 -8.17 16.41 -3.65
C GLY A 123 -8.55 15.02 -4.17
N GLU A 124 -8.89 14.87 -5.46
CA GLU A 124 -9.35 13.60 -6.03
C GLU A 124 -8.26 12.52 -5.96
N SER A 125 -7.03 12.88 -6.34
CA SER A 125 -5.92 11.91 -6.40
C SER A 125 -5.60 11.32 -5.03
N TYR A 126 -5.64 12.15 -3.99
CA TYR A 126 -5.48 11.71 -2.61
C TYR A 126 -6.65 10.81 -2.20
N PHE A 127 -7.89 11.26 -2.41
CA PHE A 127 -9.07 10.48 -2.03
C PHE A 127 -9.07 9.09 -2.67
N ASN A 128 -8.91 9.01 -4.00
CA ASN A 128 -8.93 7.76 -4.75
C ASN A 128 -7.82 6.80 -4.32
N LYS A 129 -6.69 7.32 -3.81
CA LYS A 129 -5.57 6.52 -3.32
C LYS A 129 -5.83 5.97 -1.92
N TYR A 130 -6.23 6.81 -0.98
CA TYR A 130 -6.32 6.44 0.44
C TYR A 130 -7.69 5.87 0.84
N TYR A 131 -8.73 6.15 0.06
CA TYR A 131 -10.08 5.63 0.27
C TYR A 131 -10.44 4.55 -0.76
N TYR A 132 -9.47 3.88 -1.38
CA TYR A 132 -9.76 2.77 -2.29
C TYR A 132 -10.61 1.69 -1.59
N PRO A 133 -11.67 1.14 -2.24
CA PRO A 133 -12.00 1.24 -3.66
C PRO A 133 -12.89 2.44 -4.04
N TYR A 134 -13.20 3.35 -3.12
CA TYR A 134 -13.99 4.53 -3.40
C TYR A 134 -13.23 5.52 -4.28
N THR A 135 -13.98 6.28 -5.07
CA THR A 135 -13.45 7.40 -5.85
C THR A 135 -14.22 8.67 -5.53
N PHE A 136 -13.56 9.82 -5.59
CA PHE A 136 -14.17 11.12 -5.29
C PHE A 136 -15.40 11.32 -6.16
N ALA A 137 -15.23 11.12 -7.48
CA ALA A 137 -16.32 11.23 -8.44
C ALA A 137 -17.45 10.21 -8.18
N GLY A 138 -17.13 8.96 -7.85
CA GLY A 138 -18.13 7.94 -7.54
C GLY A 138 -18.98 8.31 -6.33
N VAL A 139 -18.32 8.62 -5.21
CA VAL A 139 -18.98 9.01 -3.96
C VAL A 139 -19.80 10.29 -4.15
N TYR A 140 -19.25 11.30 -4.82
CA TYR A 140 -19.96 12.54 -5.10
C TYR A 140 -21.21 12.28 -5.94
N ASN A 141 -21.08 11.58 -7.07
CA ASN A 141 -22.20 11.36 -7.97
C ASN A 141 -23.33 10.56 -7.31
N ASP A 142 -23.01 9.56 -6.49
CA ASP A 142 -23.97 8.75 -5.75
C ASP A 142 -24.71 9.53 -4.64
N LEU A 143 -24.04 10.51 -4.02
CA LEU A 143 -24.60 11.32 -2.94
C LEU A 143 -25.44 12.49 -3.44
N CYS A 144 -25.02 13.12 -4.54
CA CYS A 144 -25.59 14.37 -5.04
C CYS A 144 -26.53 14.18 -6.22
N ASP A 145 -26.59 12.99 -6.81
CA ASP A 145 -27.31 12.71 -8.06
C ASP A 145 -26.89 13.67 -9.21
N ASP A 146 -25.63 14.13 -9.22
CA ASP A 146 -25.06 15.05 -10.21
C ASP A 146 -23.63 14.61 -10.59
N THR A 147 -23.11 15.06 -11.72
CA THR A 147 -21.73 14.81 -12.11
C THR A 147 -20.80 15.81 -11.44
N VAL A 148 -19.74 15.33 -10.78
CA VAL A 148 -18.71 16.18 -10.18
C VAL A 148 -18.12 17.19 -11.19
N GLN A 149 -17.93 18.42 -10.74
CA GLN A 149 -17.38 19.55 -11.48
C GLN A 149 -16.24 20.21 -10.71
N THR A 150 -15.47 21.07 -11.38
CA THR A 150 -14.43 21.89 -10.73
C THR A 150 -15.03 22.69 -9.57
N ASP A 151 -14.30 22.73 -8.46
CA ASP A 151 -14.66 23.36 -7.18
C ASP A 151 -15.73 22.62 -6.36
N ASP A 152 -16.20 21.45 -6.81
CA ASP A 152 -17.10 20.63 -6.01
C ASP A 152 -16.37 20.07 -4.78
N VAL A 153 -17.08 20.08 -3.65
CA VAL A 153 -16.54 19.73 -2.34
C VAL A 153 -17.17 18.44 -1.87
N LEU A 154 -16.33 17.54 -1.36
CA LEU A 154 -16.75 16.29 -0.72
C LEU A 154 -16.25 16.26 0.72
N MET A 155 -17.18 16.00 1.64
CA MET A 155 -16.89 15.50 2.97
C MET A 155 -17.19 14.00 3.01
N PHE A 156 -16.25 13.21 3.51
CA PHE A 156 -16.42 11.76 3.67
C PHE A 156 -16.00 11.35 5.08
N TYR A 157 -16.86 10.60 5.75
CA TYR A 157 -16.67 10.17 7.13
C TYR A 157 -16.60 8.67 7.17
N THR A 158 -15.58 8.14 7.85
CA THR A 158 -15.39 6.72 8.08
C THR A 158 -15.54 6.47 9.57
N LEU A 159 -16.51 5.66 9.97
CA LEU A 159 -16.68 5.27 11.37
C LEU A 159 -16.49 3.76 11.46
N GLU A 160 -15.47 3.34 12.19
CA GLU A 160 -15.22 1.92 12.43
C GLU A 160 -15.38 1.62 13.92
N VAL A 161 -15.99 0.47 14.19
CA VAL A 161 -16.07 -0.09 15.53
C VAL A 161 -15.74 -1.57 15.47
N SER A 162 -14.85 -2.03 16.32
CA SER A 162 -14.45 -3.42 16.38
C SER A 162 -14.34 -3.93 17.82
N ALA A 163 -14.75 -5.18 18.01
CA ALA A 163 -14.63 -5.93 19.24
C ALA A 163 -14.63 -7.41 18.86
N ASP A 164 -13.48 -8.06 19.00
CA ASP A 164 -13.28 -9.43 18.50
C ASP A 164 -14.42 -10.38 18.89
N PRO A 165 -14.95 -11.17 17.93
CA PRO A 165 -14.54 -11.31 16.53
C PRO A 165 -15.28 -10.40 15.53
N VAL A 166 -15.97 -9.35 16.00
CA VAL A 166 -16.90 -8.55 15.20
C VAL A 166 -16.32 -7.18 14.87
N SER A 167 -16.53 -6.72 13.64
CA SER A 167 -16.27 -5.33 13.23
C SER A 167 -17.41 -4.78 12.38
N ALA A 168 -17.58 -3.48 12.40
CA ALA A 168 -18.50 -2.76 11.53
C ALA A 168 -17.88 -1.44 11.09
N THR A 169 -18.04 -1.12 9.80
CA THR A 169 -17.60 0.14 9.20
C THR A 169 -18.82 0.82 8.58
N ILE A 170 -18.97 2.11 8.85
CA ILE A 170 -20.02 2.97 8.28
C ILE A 170 -19.35 4.12 7.58
N HIS A 171 -19.71 4.31 6.31
CA HIS A 171 -19.32 5.50 5.57
C HIS A 171 -20.51 6.46 5.46
N LEU A 172 -20.26 7.72 5.77
CA LEU A 172 -21.19 8.83 5.52
C LEU A 172 -20.53 9.82 4.58
N GLY A 173 -21.33 10.55 3.82
CA GLY A 173 -20.79 11.64 3.00
C GLY A 173 -21.72 12.83 2.91
N ASP A 174 -21.15 13.97 2.51
CA ASP A 174 -21.86 15.22 2.30
C ASP A 174 -21.20 15.99 1.15
N CYS A 175 -22.02 16.43 0.20
CA CYS A 175 -21.63 17.31 -0.90
C CYS A 175 -22.32 18.67 -0.81
N CYS A 176 -22.26 19.28 0.38
CA CYS A 176 -22.92 20.54 0.73
C CYS A 176 -24.47 20.48 0.74
N THR A 177 -25.06 19.29 0.78
CA THR A 177 -26.53 19.09 0.86
C THR A 177 -26.96 18.43 2.16
N GLY A 178 -26.01 18.09 3.03
CA GLY A 178 -26.21 17.43 4.32
C GLY A 178 -25.61 16.02 4.33
N ILE A 179 -25.26 15.56 5.53
CA ILE A 179 -24.65 14.25 5.76
C ILE A 179 -25.67 13.14 5.51
N GLN A 180 -25.29 12.16 4.69
CA GLN A 180 -26.09 11.01 4.30
C GLN A 180 -25.30 9.71 4.48
N LEU A 181 -26.00 8.60 4.70
CA LEU A 181 -25.38 7.27 4.67
C LEU A 181 -24.88 6.98 3.26
N TYR A 182 -23.61 6.58 3.15
CA TYR A 182 -23.04 6.08 1.90
C TYR A 182 -23.08 4.56 1.87
N ASP A 183 -22.45 3.90 2.85
CA ASP A 183 -22.52 2.45 3.01
C ASP A 183 -22.33 1.99 4.47
N LEU A 184 -22.63 0.71 4.69
CA LEU A 184 -22.44 -0.03 5.92
C LEU A 184 -21.91 -1.42 5.58
N SER A 185 -20.81 -1.79 6.22
CA SER A 185 -20.30 -3.15 6.23
C SER A 185 -20.22 -3.70 7.66
N VAL A 186 -20.50 -4.99 7.82
CA VAL A 186 -20.38 -5.71 9.09
C VAL A 186 -19.69 -7.03 8.81
N SER A 187 -18.71 -7.37 9.63
CA SER A 187 -17.97 -8.63 9.52
C SER A 187 -17.84 -9.32 10.86
N LEU A 188 -17.74 -10.64 10.79
CA LEU A 188 -17.35 -11.51 11.88
C LEU A 188 -16.31 -12.48 11.34
N SER A 189 -15.17 -12.60 12.01
CA SER A 189 -14.03 -13.36 11.49
C SER A 189 -13.45 -14.33 12.51
N GLY A 190 -12.99 -15.48 12.04
CA GLY A 190 -12.22 -16.43 12.84
C GLY A 190 -13.03 -17.14 13.92
N LEU A 191 -14.36 -17.27 13.76
CA LEU A 191 -15.15 -18.05 14.72
C LEU A 191 -14.75 -19.52 14.59
N SER A 192 -13.96 -20.00 15.54
CA SER A 192 -13.49 -21.37 15.54
C SER A 192 -14.67 -22.34 15.63
N LEU A 193 -14.76 -23.21 14.64
CA LEU A 193 -15.57 -24.41 14.66
C LEU A 193 -14.70 -25.61 15.09
N CYS A 194 -15.32 -26.79 15.19
CA CYS A 194 -14.56 -28.00 15.50
C CYS A 194 -13.59 -28.36 14.36
N CYS A 195 -12.50 -29.05 14.72
CA CYS A 195 -11.53 -29.61 13.77
C CYS A 195 -10.68 -28.59 12.99
N GLY A 196 -10.45 -27.40 13.55
CA GLY A 196 -9.57 -26.39 12.95
C GLY A 196 -10.22 -25.54 11.85
N VAL A 197 -11.47 -25.82 11.50
CA VAL A 197 -12.26 -25.01 10.57
C VAL A 197 -12.64 -23.70 11.25
N THR A 198 -12.51 -22.58 10.56
CA THR A 198 -13.03 -21.28 11.01
C THR A 198 -14.22 -20.86 10.17
N TYR A 199 -15.10 -20.05 10.76
CA TYR A 199 -16.26 -19.48 10.11
C TYR A 199 -16.16 -17.96 10.12
N ASP A 200 -16.39 -17.38 8.95
CA ASP A 200 -16.47 -15.95 8.74
C ASP A 200 -17.84 -15.58 8.16
N PHE A 201 -18.27 -14.35 8.46
CA PHE A 201 -19.47 -13.74 7.92
C PHE A 201 -19.16 -12.30 7.51
N SER A 202 -19.70 -11.87 6.37
CA SER A 202 -19.69 -10.46 5.98
C SER A 202 -21.02 -10.04 5.39
N PHE A 203 -21.39 -8.79 5.65
CA PHE A 203 -22.60 -8.15 5.18
C PHE A 203 -22.25 -6.77 4.64
N ALA A 204 -22.82 -6.41 3.50
CA ALA A 204 -22.64 -5.09 2.91
C ALA A 204 -23.98 -4.51 2.42
N PHE A 205 -24.12 -3.22 2.63
CA PHE A 205 -25.24 -2.40 2.19
C PHE A 205 -24.72 -1.04 1.76
N SER A 206 -25.17 -0.52 0.61
CA SER A 206 -24.91 0.86 0.19
C SER A 206 -26.19 1.61 -0.10
N LYS A 207 -26.08 2.93 -0.14
CA LYS A 207 -27.16 3.82 -0.55
C LYS A 207 -27.55 3.60 -2.02
N HIS A 208 -26.57 3.41 -2.89
CA HIS A 208 -26.78 3.26 -4.33
C HIS A 208 -27.49 1.93 -4.66
N ASP A 209 -26.95 0.80 -4.17
CA ASP A 209 -27.45 -0.54 -4.53
C ASP A 209 -28.42 -1.14 -3.50
N GLY A 210 -28.50 -0.57 -2.31
CA GLY A 210 -29.26 -1.15 -1.20
C GLY A 210 -28.54 -2.38 -0.63
N PHE A 211 -29.23 -3.53 -0.57
CA PHE A 211 -28.59 -4.77 -0.12
C PHE A 211 -27.64 -5.28 -1.20
N GLU A 212 -26.35 -5.27 -0.91
CA GLU A 212 -25.35 -5.81 -1.85
C GLU A 212 -25.17 -7.29 -1.63
N TYR A 213 -24.76 -7.69 -0.41
CA TYR A 213 -24.56 -9.09 -0.10
C TYR A 213 -24.59 -9.47 1.37
N ALA A 214 -24.81 -10.77 1.59
CA ALA A 214 -24.46 -11.49 2.81
C ALA A 214 -23.61 -12.70 2.40
N MET A 215 -22.38 -12.78 2.90
CA MET A 215 -21.42 -13.82 2.57
C MET A 215 -21.02 -14.61 3.80
N PHE A 216 -20.90 -15.91 3.61
CA PHE A 216 -20.54 -16.89 4.63
C PHE A 216 -19.35 -17.67 4.13
N SER A 217 -18.26 -17.72 4.90
CA SER A 217 -17.06 -18.46 4.53
C SER A 217 -16.69 -19.48 5.59
N LEU A 218 -16.28 -20.66 5.15
CA LEU A 218 -15.66 -21.69 5.97
C LEU A 218 -14.24 -21.87 5.46
N ASN A 219 -13.26 -21.68 6.33
CA ASN A 219 -11.85 -21.82 5.95
C ASN A 219 -11.28 -23.16 6.42
N ASP A 220 -10.30 -23.67 5.68
CA ASP A 220 -9.58 -24.91 5.98
C ASP A 220 -10.51 -26.14 6.08
N VAL A 221 -11.54 -26.16 5.24
CA VAL A 221 -12.44 -27.29 5.08
C VAL A 221 -11.70 -28.40 4.33
N PHE A 222 -11.88 -29.65 4.78
CA PHE A 222 -11.30 -30.84 4.17
C PHE A 222 -9.78 -30.76 3.99
N PRO A 223 -8.98 -30.87 5.06
CA PRO A 223 -7.55 -31.08 4.91
C PRO A 223 -7.32 -32.45 4.24
N ILE A 224 -7.18 -32.44 2.93
CA ILE A 224 -6.71 -33.59 2.16
C ILE A 224 -5.21 -33.67 2.45
N CYS A 225 -4.73 -34.88 2.75
CA CYS A 225 -3.34 -35.12 3.14
C CYS A 225 -2.32 -34.29 2.33
N CYS A 226 -1.18 -33.96 2.95
CA CYS A 226 -0.08 -33.21 2.34
C CYS A 226 -0.33 -31.69 2.18
N GLY A 227 -1.04 -31.09 3.15
CA GLY A 227 -1.17 -29.63 3.24
C GLY A 227 -2.16 -29.00 2.26
N ILE A 228 -3.07 -29.80 1.70
CA ILE A 228 -4.13 -29.30 0.82
C ILE A 228 -5.39 -29.09 1.65
N SER A 229 -5.88 -27.86 1.75
CA SER A 229 -7.19 -27.54 2.33
C SER A 229 -8.03 -26.76 1.32
N PHE A 230 -9.31 -26.53 1.62
CA PHE A 230 -10.19 -25.72 0.79
C PHE A 230 -10.95 -24.72 1.64
N ASP A 231 -11.10 -23.51 1.12
CA ASP A 231 -12.04 -22.54 1.63
C ASP A 231 -13.33 -22.62 0.81
N ILE A 232 -14.48 -22.60 1.50
CA ILE A 232 -15.81 -22.60 0.88
C ILE A 232 -16.46 -21.27 1.22
N ALA A 233 -16.92 -20.53 0.21
CA ALA A 233 -17.73 -19.34 0.44
C ALA A 233 -19.08 -19.42 -0.25
N VAL A 234 -20.09 -18.84 0.40
CA VAL A 234 -21.44 -18.70 -0.12
C VAL A 234 -21.85 -17.24 -0.02
N LYS A 235 -22.06 -16.59 -1.17
CA LYS A 235 -22.49 -15.19 -1.26
C LYS A 235 -23.95 -15.12 -1.72
N PHE A 236 -24.79 -14.44 -0.96
CA PHE A 236 -26.15 -14.10 -1.33
C PHE A 236 -26.20 -12.63 -1.75
N THR A 237 -26.84 -12.34 -2.87
CA THR A 237 -27.15 -10.99 -3.36
C THR A 237 -28.65 -10.89 -3.65
N THR A 238 -29.12 -9.72 -4.09
CA THR A 238 -30.50 -9.57 -4.59
C THR A 238 -30.79 -10.40 -5.84
N GLU A 239 -29.76 -10.72 -6.63
CA GLU A 239 -29.87 -11.47 -7.88
C GLU A 239 -29.82 -13.00 -7.67
N GLY A 240 -29.28 -13.45 -6.53
CA GLY A 240 -29.29 -14.86 -6.17
C GLY A 240 -28.17 -15.29 -5.24
N LYS A 241 -27.67 -16.51 -5.47
CA LYS A 241 -26.67 -17.18 -4.65
C LYS A 241 -25.50 -17.65 -5.50
N THR A 242 -24.29 -17.36 -5.05
CA THR A 242 -23.03 -17.87 -5.59
C THR A 242 -22.34 -18.74 -4.55
N ILE A 243 -21.76 -19.86 -4.98
CA ILE A 243 -20.90 -20.72 -4.17
C ILE A 243 -19.52 -20.76 -4.83
N SER A 244 -18.47 -20.53 -4.05
CA SER A 244 -17.08 -20.67 -4.49
C SER A 244 -16.32 -21.66 -3.61
N LEU A 245 -15.30 -22.27 -4.19
CA LEU A 245 -14.36 -23.17 -3.54
C LEU A 245 -12.94 -22.76 -3.97
N THR A 246 -12.11 -22.40 -3.00
CA THR A 246 -10.72 -21.96 -3.26
C THR A 246 -9.78 -22.97 -2.62
N PRO A 247 -8.83 -23.56 -3.38
CA PRO A 247 -7.86 -24.47 -2.79
C PRO A 247 -6.79 -23.67 -2.03
N LYS A 248 -6.28 -24.27 -0.97
CA LYS A 248 -5.09 -23.81 -0.24
C LYS A 248 -4.04 -24.90 -0.31
N PHE A 249 -2.88 -24.55 -0.85
CA PHE A 249 -1.76 -25.46 -1.01
C PHE A 249 -0.62 -25.05 -0.07
N ALA A 250 -0.56 -25.66 1.11
CA ALA A 250 0.52 -25.44 2.06
C ALA A 250 1.61 -26.52 1.89
N GLY A 251 2.82 -26.10 1.49
CA GLY A 251 4.06 -26.84 1.74
C GLY A 251 4.23 -28.17 0.98
N PHE A 252 4.29 -28.13 -0.35
CA PHE A 252 4.82 -29.25 -1.13
C PHE A 252 6.35 -29.26 -1.09
N GLY A 253 6.94 -29.95 -0.12
CA GLY A 253 8.39 -30.14 -0.01
C GLY A 253 9.07 -29.12 0.91
N GLU A 254 10.30 -29.45 1.32
CA GLU A 254 11.09 -28.70 2.30
C GLU A 254 11.21 -27.20 1.94
N ALA A 255 10.47 -26.33 2.65
CA ALA A 255 10.60 -24.86 2.84
C ALA A 255 10.85 -23.92 1.62
N CYS A 256 11.16 -24.42 0.44
CA CYS A 256 11.75 -23.64 -0.65
C CYS A 256 10.92 -23.68 -1.94
N PHE A 257 9.73 -24.28 -1.94
CA PHE A 257 8.90 -24.43 -3.14
C PHE A 257 7.46 -23.96 -2.87
N GLU A 258 6.97 -23.10 -3.74
CA GLU A 258 5.60 -22.57 -3.74
C GLU A 258 4.96 -22.85 -5.11
N LEU A 259 3.74 -23.37 -5.10
CA LEU A 259 3.00 -23.75 -6.31
C LEU A 259 1.87 -22.75 -6.56
N TYR A 260 1.83 -22.19 -7.75
CA TYR A 260 0.72 -21.34 -8.22
C TYR A 260 -0.28 -22.20 -8.98
N ALA A 261 -1.47 -22.36 -8.42
CA ALA A 261 -2.50 -23.23 -8.96
C ALA A 261 -3.90 -22.73 -8.59
N ASP A 262 -4.87 -23.04 -9.44
CA ASP A 262 -6.25 -22.59 -9.36
C ASP A 262 -7.23 -23.71 -9.74
N ILE A 263 -8.53 -23.54 -9.48
CA ILE A 263 -9.58 -24.51 -9.84
C ILE A 263 -10.36 -24.04 -11.06
N GLU A 264 -10.37 -24.87 -12.09
CA GLU A 264 -11.33 -24.77 -13.18
C GLU A 264 -12.67 -25.33 -12.72
N SER A 265 -13.69 -24.48 -12.64
CA SER A 265 -15.02 -24.86 -12.18
C SER A 265 -16.11 -24.33 -13.11
N GLU A 266 -17.27 -24.99 -13.09
CA GLU A 266 -18.47 -24.53 -13.79
C GLU A 266 -19.68 -24.54 -12.85
N GLY A 267 -20.63 -23.61 -13.07
CA GLY A 267 -21.81 -23.48 -12.23
C GLY A 267 -21.57 -22.67 -10.95
N GLY A 268 -22.24 -23.03 -9.85
CA GLY A 268 -22.16 -22.29 -8.58
C GLY A 268 -23.02 -21.02 -8.48
N ASN A 269 -23.41 -20.42 -9.61
CA ASN A 269 -24.34 -19.30 -9.69
C ASN A 269 -25.78 -19.80 -9.89
N ASN A 270 -26.57 -19.82 -8.83
CA ASN A 270 -27.95 -20.35 -8.82
C ASN A 270 -28.07 -21.79 -9.39
N ALA A 271 -26.97 -22.54 -9.40
CA ALA A 271 -26.86 -23.90 -9.93
C ALA A 271 -25.81 -24.69 -9.14
N ASP A 272 -25.73 -26.00 -9.37
CA ASP A 272 -24.69 -26.85 -8.79
C ASP A 272 -23.29 -26.36 -9.21
N LEU A 273 -22.31 -26.45 -8.31
CA LEU A 273 -20.90 -26.16 -8.59
C LEU A 273 -20.17 -27.46 -8.94
N TYR A 274 -19.63 -27.53 -10.15
CA TYR A 274 -18.80 -28.64 -10.64
C TYR A 274 -17.33 -28.21 -10.66
N LEU A 275 -16.45 -29.07 -10.16
CA LEU A 275 -15.00 -28.88 -10.19
C LEU A 275 -14.45 -29.72 -11.33
N ASN A 276 -13.95 -29.08 -12.38
CA ASN A 276 -13.55 -29.74 -13.62
C ASN A 276 -12.09 -30.15 -13.60
N ALA A 277 -11.20 -29.25 -13.14
CA ALA A 277 -9.77 -29.49 -13.08
C ALA A 277 -9.08 -28.60 -12.04
N ILE A 278 -7.85 -28.97 -11.68
CA ILE A 278 -6.90 -28.07 -11.02
C ILE A 278 -5.93 -27.61 -12.13
N ARG A 279 -5.84 -26.30 -12.34
CA ARG A 279 -4.89 -25.66 -13.26
C ARG A 279 -3.63 -25.31 -12.49
N ILE A 280 -2.46 -25.55 -13.08
CA ILE A 280 -1.17 -25.12 -12.53
C ILE A 280 -0.67 -23.99 -13.41
N ASP A 281 -0.45 -22.82 -12.81
CA ASP A 281 -0.08 -21.59 -13.52
C ASP A 281 1.43 -21.34 -13.46
N GLY A 282 2.11 -21.79 -12.40
CA GLY A 282 3.54 -21.57 -12.21
C GLY A 282 4.07 -22.09 -10.89
N TRP A 283 5.31 -21.73 -10.57
CA TRP A 283 5.92 -22.03 -9.28
C TRP A 283 7.01 -21.01 -8.92
N LYS A 284 7.31 -20.93 -7.63
CA LYS A 284 8.47 -20.22 -7.10
C LYS A 284 9.37 -21.17 -6.33
N ILE A 285 10.67 -21.04 -6.55
CA ILE A 285 11.71 -21.64 -5.72
C ILE A 285 12.41 -20.52 -4.98
N TYR A 286 12.36 -20.52 -3.65
CA TYR A 286 13.08 -19.55 -2.82
C TYR A 286 13.97 -20.29 -1.81
N CYS A 287 15.28 -20.05 -1.89
CA CYS A 287 16.26 -20.71 -1.04
C CYS A 287 17.14 -19.67 -0.36
N GLU A 288 17.14 -19.65 0.98
CA GLU A 288 18.21 -19.00 1.76
C GLU A 288 19.47 -19.88 1.69
N LEU A 289 20.50 -19.40 1.00
CA LEU A 289 21.75 -20.14 0.78
C LEU A 289 22.72 -19.97 1.97
N ALA A 290 22.65 -18.83 2.62
CA ALA A 290 23.37 -18.46 3.83
C ALA A 290 22.71 -17.23 4.46
N ASP A 291 23.18 -16.81 5.64
CA ASP A 291 22.81 -15.50 6.20
C ASP A 291 22.98 -14.44 5.10
N CYS A 292 21.89 -13.75 4.77
CA CYS A 292 21.91 -12.65 3.84
C CYS A 292 22.26 -13.02 2.38
N ASN A 293 22.11 -14.29 1.99
CA ASN A 293 22.26 -14.72 0.60
C ASN A 293 21.08 -15.60 0.19
N TRP A 294 20.41 -15.24 -0.89
CA TRP A 294 19.23 -15.97 -1.33
C TRP A 294 19.19 -16.15 -2.85
N LEU A 295 18.52 -17.20 -3.28
CA LEU A 295 18.18 -17.50 -4.66
C LEU A 295 16.65 -17.55 -4.77
N GLU A 296 16.11 -16.83 -5.74
CA GLU A 296 14.71 -16.88 -6.11
C GLU A 296 14.59 -17.19 -7.60
N ILE A 297 13.76 -18.18 -7.93
CA ILE A 297 13.41 -18.52 -9.30
C ILE A 297 11.90 -18.55 -9.37
N VAL A 298 11.31 -17.77 -10.27
CA VAL A 298 9.87 -17.76 -10.52
C VAL A 298 9.64 -18.10 -11.97
N SER A 299 8.78 -19.07 -12.23
CA SER A 299 8.43 -19.51 -13.58
C SER A 299 6.91 -19.60 -13.71
N PHE A 300 6.36 -19.02 -14.76
CA PHE A 300 4.95 -19.13 -15.13
C PHE A 300 4.80 -19.86 -16.46
N LEU A 301 3.85 -20.81 -16.49
CA LEU A 301 3.42 -21.50 -17.71
C LEU A 301 2.47 -20.62 -18.55
N SER A 302 1.89 -19.60 -17.94
CA SER A 302 1.04 -18.59 -18.57
C SER A 302 1.40 -17.24 -17.96
N PRO A 303 2.25 -16.43 -18.62
CA PRO A 303 2.79 -15.17 -18.08
C PRO A 303 1.71 -14.22 -17.59
N ASP A 304 0.60 -14.14 -18.33
CA ASP A 304 -0.58 -13.33 -18.00
C ASP A 304 -1.18 -13.63 -16.62
N LYS A 305 -0.86 -14.79 -16.04
CA LYS A 305 -1.32 -15.22 -14.71
C LYS A 305 -0.42 -14.77 -13.58
N ALA A 306 0.79 -14.27 -13.83
CA ALA A 306 1.73 -13.87 -12.78
C ALA A 306 1.14 -12.79 -11.85
N THR A 307 0.40 -11.84 -12.42
CA THR A 307 -0.22 -10.74 -11.68
C THR A 307 -1.36 -11.19 -10.76
N ASP A 308 -2.06 -12.29 -11.10
CA ASP A 308 -3.09 -12.91 -10.25
C ASP A 308 -2.48 -13.40 -8.91
N TYR A 309 -1.16 -13.63 -8.87
CA TYR A 309 -0.40 -14.07 -7.69
C TYR A 309 0.52 -12.99 -7.11
N GLY A 310 0.36 -11.72 -7.51
CA GLY A 310 1.12 -10.59 -6.98
C GLY A 310 2.56 -10.48 -7.51
N ILE A 311 2.88 -11.15 -8.62
CA ILE A 311 4.18 -11.04 -9.28
C ILE A 311 4.06 -10.00 -10.41
N TYR A 312 4.70 -8.85 -10.23
CA TYR A 312 4.66 -7.71 -11.18
C TYR A 312 6.00 -7.45 -11.86
N ASP A 313 7.00 -8.30 -11.60
CA ASP A 313 8.35 -8.11 -12.13
C ASP A 313 8.46 -8.38 -13.62
N PHE A 314 7.51 -9.10 -14.23
CA PHE A 314 7.55 -9.42 -15.65
C PHE A 314 7.11 -8.22 -16.50
N VAL A 315 7.89 -7.96 -17.55
CA VAL A 315 7.59 -6.98 -18.59
C VAL A 315 7.25 -7.72 -19.88
N ASP A 316 6.25 -7.24 -20.61
CA ASP A 316 5.79 -7.82 -21.88
C ASP A 316 5.53 -9.35 -21.77
N ASP A 317 6.20 -10.16 -22.59
CA ASP A 317 6.05 -11.62 -22.64
C ASP A 317 7.11 -12.36 -21.79
N GLU A 318 7.61 -11.73 -20.72
CA GLU A 318 8.50 -12.40 -19.76
C GLU A 318 7.74 -13.44 -18.93
N PHE A 319 8.29 -14.66 -18.82
CA PHE A 319 7.63 -15.78 -18.13
C PHE A 319 8.44 -16.34 -16.97
N GLU A 320 9.73 -16.05 -16.90
CA GLU A 320 10.62 -16.57 -15.86
C GLU A 320 11.64 -15.51 -15.45
N TYR A 321 12.00 -15.48 -14.17
CA TYR A 321 13.17 -14.75 -13.71
C TYR A 321 13.99 -15.59 -12.74
N ILE A 322 15.28 -15.26 -12.69
CA ILE A 322 16.21 -15.76 -11.68
C ILE A 322 16.81 -14.55 -10.98
N LYS A 323 16.55 -14.45 -9.67
CA LYS A 323 17.08 -13.40 -8.80
C LYS A 323 18.06 -13.97 -7.78
N LEU A 324 19.15 -13.25 -7.57
CA LEU A 324 20.16 -13.54 -6.57
C LEU A 324 20.31 -12.33 -5.65
N GLY A 325 20.18 -12.57 -4.35
CA GLY A 325 20.42 -11.56 -3.33
C GLY A 325 21.70 -11.82 -2.56
N PHE A 326 22.44 -10.74 -2.29
CA PHE A 326 23.64 -10.75 -1.48
C PHE A 326 23.63 -9.56 -0.53
N CYS A 327 24.06 -9.77 0.70
CA CYS A 327 24.36 -8.65 1.59
C CYS A 327 25.67 -8.83 2.36
N GLY A 328 26.25 -7.71 2.78
CA GLY A 328 27.53 -7.72 3.47
C GLY A 328 27.86 -6.41 4.18
N PRO A 329 28.86 -6.38 5.06
CA PRO A 329 29.19 -5.18 5.82
C PRO A 329 29.70 -4.08 4.90
N THR A 330 29.33 -2.82 5.18
CA THR A 330 29.90 -1.65 4.51
C THR A 330 31.14 -1.12 5.25
N CYS A 331 31.91 -0.26 4.58
CA CYS A 331 33.09 0.36 5.18
C CYS A 331 32.78 1.39 6.29
N CYS A 332 31.54 1.90 6.34
CA CYS A 332 31.10 2.96 7.26
C CYS A 332 30.11 2.48 8.33
N GLY A 333 29.87 1.16 8.45
CA GLY A 333 28.85 0.60 9.34
C GLY A 333 27.51 0.40 8.63
N GLY A 334 26.78 -0.63 9.06
CA GLY A 334 25.60 -1.13 8.34
C GLY A 334 25.94 -2.22 7.33
N GLN A 335 24.95 -2.56 6.50
CA GLN A 335 25.00 -3.66 5.56
C GLN A 335 24.53 -3.20 4.18
N TYR A 336 25.31 -3.48 3.14
CA TYR A 336 24.86 -3.29 1.77
C TYR A 336 23.95 -4.46 1.37
N ASN A 337 23.02 -4.20 0.46
CA ASN A 337 22.21 -5.20 -0.23
C ASN A 337 22.43 -5.08 -1.74
N VAL A 338 22.59 -6.20 -2.41
CA VAL A 338 22.68 -6.32 -3.86
C VAL A 338 21.65 -7.34 -4.30
N SER A 339 20.81 -6.99 -5.27
CA SER A 339 20.00 -7.94 -6.02
C SER A 339 20.41 -7.93 -7.49
N LEU A 340 20.53 -9.12 -8.08
CA LEU A 340 20.79 -9.31 -9.50
C LEU A 340 19.66 -10.15 -10.06
N ALA A 341 19.03 -9.69 -11.13
CA ALA A 341 17.90 -10.34 -11.76
C ALA A 341 18.22 -10.62 -13.24
N VAL A 342 17.86 -11.80 -13.72
CA VAL A 342 17.84 -12.13 -15.14
C VAL A 342 16.43 -12.55 -15.49
N TYR A 343 15.85 -11.90 -16.50
CA TYR A 343 14.49 -12.14 -16.94
C TYR A 343 14.48 -12.89 -18.27
N PHE A 344 13.49 -13.75 -18.47
CA PHE A 344 13.40 -14.65 -19.61
C PHE A 344 12.07 -14.50 -20.36
N THR A 345 12.14 -14.57 -21.69
CA THR A 345 11.03 -14.53 -22.64
C THR A 345 11.20 -15.64 -23.70
N ASP A 346 10.10 -16.02 -24.35
CA ASP A 346 10.08 -17.02 -25.42
C ASP A 346 10.63 -16.51 -26.77
N ASP A 347 10.93 -15.21 -26.85
CA ASP A 347 11.31 -14.52 -28.08
C ASP A 347 12.78 -14.74 -28.50
N THR A 348 13.18 -14.21 -29.66
CA THR A 348 14.48 -14.44 -30.34
C THR A 348 15.75 -13.94 -29.61
N ALA A 349 15.66 -13.63 -28.31
CA ALA A 349 16.78 -13.20 -27.50
C ALA A 349 17.82 -14.32 -27.29
N LEU A 350 19.08 -13.95 -27.09
CA LEU A 350 20.17 -14.90 -26.89
C LEU A 350 19.95 -15.65 -25.57
N PHE A 351 19.63 -16.95 -25.66
CA PHE A 351 19.22 -17.82 -24.54
C PHE A 351 17.88 -17.44 -23.89
N GLY A 352 17.02 -16.72 -24.60
CA GLY A 352 15.72 -16.27 -24.08
C GLY A 352 15.83 -15.18 -23.02
N ILE A 353 17.01 -14.57 -22.80
CA ILE A 353 17.19 -13.50 -21.81
C ILE A 353 16.59 -12.20 -22.36
N SER A 354 15.56 -11.68 -21.71
CA SER A 354 14.94 -10.39 -22.02
C SER A 354 15.82 -9.24 -21.53
N ARG A 355 16.04 -9.17 -20.21
CA ARG A 355 16.82 -8.10 -19.56
C ARG A 355 17.55 -8.58 -18.32
N ILE A 356 18.50 -7.76 -17.88
CA ILE A 356 19.28 -7.95 -16.66
C ILE A 356 19.08 -6.72 -15.77
N GLY A 357 18.54 -6.96 -14.57
CA GLY A 357 18.37 -5.95 -13.54
C GLY A 357 19.47 -6.05 -12.48
N ALA A 358 19.90 -4.90 -11.95
CA ALA A 358 20.73 -4.85 -10.76
C ALA A 358 20.25 -3.73 -9.84
N GLU A 359 20.03 -4.05 -8.58
CA GLU A 359 19.77 -3.06 -7.53
C GLU A 359 20.86 -3.16 -6.48
N VAL A 360 21.44 -2.03 -6.13
CA VAL A 360 22.44 -1.95 -5.07
C VAL A 360 22.07 -0.85 -4.10
N THR A 361 21.83 -1.24 -2.86
CA THR A 361 21.61 -0.33 -1.74
C THR A 361 22.81 -0.39 -0.81
N TRP A 362 23.41 0.76 -0.52
CA TRP A 362 24.48 0.85 0.48
C TRP A 362 24.24 1.99 1.47
N PRO A 363 24.36 1.73 2.79
CA PRO A 363 24.45 2.79 3.79
C PRO A 363 25.87 3.39 3.78
N LEU A 364 25.98 4.69 3.49
CA LEU A 364 27.26 5.43 3.57
C LEU A 364 27.50 6.03 4.96
N ALA A 365 26.43 6.25 5.72
CA ALA A 365 26.42 6.67 7.12
C ALA A 365 25.14 6.13 7.79
N GLU A 366 25.04 6.24 9.12
CA GLU A 366 23.83 5.82 9.88
C GLU A 366 22.56 6.52 9.38
N ASN A 367 22.69 7.69 8.77
CA ASN A 367 21.63 8.56 8.32
C ASN A 367 21.71 8.89 6.82
N PHE A 368 22.44 8.10 6.03
CA PHE A 368 22.55 8.34 4.59
C PHE A 368 22.65 7.04 3.80
N ASN A 369 21.62 6.78 2.98
CA ASN A 369 21.53 5.64 2.08
C ASN A 369 21.62 6.10 0.63
N ILE A 370 22.24 5.27 -0.21
CA ILE A 370 22.21 5.42 -1.66
C ILE A 370 21.69 4.13 -2.27
N THR A 371 20.80 4.27 -3.23
CA THR A 371 20.31 3.17 -4.07
C THR A 371 20.67 3.46 -5.52
N LEU A 372 21.32 2.48 -6.15
CA LEU A 372 21.54 2.43 -7.58
C LEU A 372 20.65 1.36 -8.18
N THR A 373 19.87 1.73 -9.18
CA THR A 373 19.07 0.78 -9.96
C THR A 373 19.51 0.85 -11.42
N PHE A 374 19.76 -0.32 -11.98
CA PHE A 374 20.15 -0.50 -13.37
C PHE A 374 19.26 -1.55 -14.03
N ASP A 375 18.86 -1.27 -15.26
CA ASP A 375 18.27 -2.24 -16.17
C ASP A 375 18.99 -2.17 -17.54
N SER A 376 19.17 -3.32 -18.19
CA SER A 376 19.78 -3.41 -19.53
C SER A 376 18.98 -2.72 -20.64
N ASP A 377 17.76 -2.26 -20.37
CA ASP A 377 16.96 -1.40 -21.26
C ASP A 377 17.34 0.10 -21.16
N ASP A 378 18.64 0.39 -21.03
CA ASP A 378 19.24 1.73 -20.96
C ASP A 378 18.74 2.63 -19.81
N ASN A 379 18.29 2.05 -18.69
CA ASN A 379 17.88 2.80 -17.50
C ASN A 379 18.95 2.75 -16.40
N LEU A 380 19.38 3.92 -15.93
CA LEU A 380 20.25 4.05 -14.75
C LEU A 380 19.78 5.24 -13.91
N SER A 381 19.41 4.97 -12.67
CA SER A 381 19.03 5.99 -11.70
C SER A 381 19.92 5.95 -10.46
N LEU A 382 20.16 7.14 -9.89
CA LEU A 382 20.83 7.33 -8.61
C LEU A 382 19.88 8.04 -7.66
N CYS A 383 19.49 7.33 -6.60
CA CYS A 383 18.65 7.87 -5.55
C CYS A 383 19.41 7.92 -4.21
N TRP A 384 19.03 8.87 -3.37
CA TRP A 384 19.56 9.02 -2.02
C TRP A 384 18.47 9.33 -1.01
N GLU A 385 18.75 8.98 0.24
CA GLU A 385 17.94 9.30 1.41
C GLU A 385 18.87 9.77 2.52
N PHE A 386 18.64 10.97 3.04
CA PHE A 386 19.39 11.55 4.16
C PHE A 386 18.45 11.88 5.33
N SER A 387 18.72 11.34 6.51
CA SER A 387 17.96 11.64 7.73
C SER A 387 18.76 12.56 8.68
N PHE A 388 18.12 13.40 9.49
CA PHE A 388 18.81 14.25 10.47
C PHE A 388 18.02 14.51 11.75
#